data_AF-A0A7J5W819-F1
#
_entry.id   AF-A0A7J5W819-F1
#
_cell.length_a   1.000
_cell.length_b   1.000
_cell.length_c   1.000
_cell.angle_alpha   90.00
_cell.angle_beta   90.00
_cell.angle_gamma   90.00
#
_symmetry.space_group_name_H-M   'P 1'
#
loop_
_entity.id
_entity.type
_entity.pdbx_description
1 polymer ?
#
loop_
_entity_poly.entity_id
_entity_poly.type
_entity_poly.pdbx_seq_one_letter_code
_entity_poly.pdbx_strand_id
1 'polypeptide(L)'
;MYANAKITSKGQITIPAEIREALGVDKGDTLVFETTAEYVTVRRQPTLQEIISEVSRVSSPFPISDKSDDELIADGIMEEWAEKEKHFGGPYLIGPDGSFIWRDGEWVPYSTAEAERDEAERDKAAAAEGAEER
;
A
#
# COMPACT_ATOMS: atom_id res chain seq x y z
N MET A 1 -35.64 7.52 -4.18
CA MET A 1 -36.35 6.64 -5.12
C MET A 1 -37.48 5.97 -4.36
N TYR A 2 -38.69 5.92 -4.91
CA TYR A 2 -39.87 5.39 -4.20
C TYR A 2 -40.67 4.51 -5.15
N ALA A 3 -40.78 3.23 -4.81
CA ALA A 3 -41.53 2.24 -5.58
C ALA A 3 -42.47 1.49 -4.62
N ASN A 4 -43.67 1.16 -5.08
CA ASN A 4 -44.61 0.32 -4.32
C ASN A 4 -44.81 -1.04 -5.02
N ALA A 5 -45.11 -2.06 -4.23
CA ALA A 5 -45.41 -3.39 -4.73
C ALA A 5 -46.50 -4.01 -3.87
N LYS A 6 -47.33 -4.85 -4.48
CA LYS A 6 -48.41 -5.56 -3.79
C LYS A 6 -47.98 -6.98 -3.47
N ILE A 7 -48.35 -7.45 -2.27
CA ILE A 7 -48.18 -8.84 -1.86
C ILE A 7 -49.24 -9.69 -2.60
N THR A 8 -48.79 -10.77 -3.24
CA THR A 8 -49.70 -11.74 -3.90
C THR A 8 -50.38 -12.63 -2.86
N SER A 9 -51.39 -13.41 -3.27
CA SER A 9 -52.07 -14.36 -2.39
C SER A 9 -51.14 -15.41 -1.76
N LYS A 10 -49.97 -15.65 -2.36
CA LYS A 10 -48.95 -16.58 -1.84
C LYS A 10 -47.89 -15.90 -0.97
N GLY A 11 -48.08 -14.63 -0.60
CA GLY A 11 -47.10 -13.89 0.20
C GLY A 11 -45.88 -13.42 -0.57
N GLN A 12 -45.88 -13.53 -1.91
CA GLN A 12 -44.74 -13.09 -2.72
C GLN A 12 -44.86 -11.59 -3.04
N ILE A 13 -43.73 -10.88 -3.05
CA ILE A 13 -43.62 -9.50 -3.51
C ILE A 13 -42.78 -9.50 -4.78
N THR A 14 -43.23 -8.78 -5.80
CA THR A 14 -42.41 -8.55 -7.00
C THR A 14 -41.58 -7.30 -6.80
N ILE A 15 -40.26 -7.40 -6.94
CA ILE A 15 -39.36 -6.25 -6.87
C ILE A 15 -39.49 -5.44 -8.17
N PRO A 16 -39.90 -4.16 -8.13
CA PRO A 16 -39.99 -3.30 -9.32
C PRO A 16 -38.65 -3.20 -10.05
N ALA A 17 -38.68 -3.05 -11.37
CA ALA A 17 -37.47 -3.08 -12.21
C ALA A 17 -36.40 -2.08 -11.73
N GLU A 18 -36.85 -0.87 -11.43
CA GLU A 18 -36.02 0.23 -10.95
C GLU A 18 -35.31 -0.10 -9.61
N ILE A 19 -35.96 -0.87 -8.73
CA ILE A 19 -35.37 -1.33 -7.46
C ILE A 19 -34.41 -2.49 -7.68
N ARG A 20 -34.69 -3.39 -8.65
CA ARG A 20 -33.77 -4.49 -9.00
C ARG A 20 -32.45 -3.94 -9.53
N GLU A 21 -32.50 -2.93 -10.39
CA GLU A 21 -31.33 -2.24 -10.92
C GLU A 21 -30.53 -1.56 -9.80
N ALA A 22 -31.22 -0.84 -8.91
CA ALA A 22 -30.56 -0.18 -7.78
C ALA A 22 -29.92 -1.17 -6.78
N LEU A 23 -30.51 -2.35 -6.58
CA LEU A 23 -29.96 -3.41 -5.73
C LEU A 23 -28.89 -4.25 -6.45
N GLY A 24 -28.76 -4.14 -7.78
CA GLY A 24 -27.87 -4.96 -8.59
C GLY A 24 -28.20 -6.45 -8.50
N VAL A 25 -29.50 -6.80 -8.52
CA VAL A 25 -29.97 -8.18 -8.33
C VAL A 25 -30.52 -8.78 -9.62
N ASP A 26 -30.10 -10.00 -9.91
CA ASP A 26 -30.53 -10.77 -11.06
C ASP A 26 -31.34 -12.01 -10.67
N LYS A 27 -31.91 -12.68 -11.67
CA LYS A 27 -32.65 -13.92 -11.46
C LYS A 27 -31.69 -15.00 -10.93
N GLY A 28 -32.00 -15.51 -9.74
CA GLY A 28 -31.21 -16.56 -9.08
C GLY A 28 -30.39 -16.03 -7.90
N ASP A 29 -30.31 -14.71 -7.73
CA ASP A 29 -29.64 -14.11 -6.59
C ASP A 29 -30.41 -14.37 -5.29
N THR A 30 -29.64 -14.53 -4.22
CA THR A 30 -30.19 -14.67 -2.87
C THR A 30 -30.31 -13.28 -2.24
N LEU A 31 -31.45 -13.02 -1.60
CA LEU A 31 -31.67 -11.80 -0.82
C LEU A 31 -31.66 -12.11 0.66
N VAL A 32 -31.05 -11.23 1.45
CA VAL A 32 -31.10 -11.24 2.91
C VAL A 32 -32.13 -10.22 3.36
N PHE A 33 -33.01 -10.64 4.27
CA PHE A 33 -34.01 -9.79 4.92
C PHE A 33 -33.60 -9.58 6.36
N GLU A 34 -33.37 -8.32 6.74
CA GLU A 34 -33.02 -7.93 8.11
C GLU A 34 -34.19 -7.14 8.69
N THR A 35 -34.84 -7.72 9.69
CA THR A 35 -36.03 -7.13 10.32
C THR A 35 -35.63 -6.17 11.43
N THR A 36 -36.14 -4.95 11.37
CA THR A 36 -36.12 -3.98 12.48
C THR A 36 -37.52 -3.85 13.07
N ALA A 37 -37.69 -2.99 14.08
CA ALA A 37 -38.99 -2.81 14.74
C ALA A 37 -40.10 -2.28 13.80
N GLU A 38 -39.74 -1.46 12.80
CA GLU A 38 -40.70 -0.74 11.95
C GLU A 38 -40.60 -1.09 10.46
N TYR A 39 -39.46 -1.60 10.00
CA TYR A 39 -39.23 -1.93 8.60
C TYR A 39 -38.28 -3.11 8.41
N VAL A 40 -38.21 -3.60 7.18
CA VAL A 40 -37.28 -4.67 6.78
C VAL A 40 -36.29 -4.10 5.78
N THR A 41 -35.01 -4.29 6.03
CA THR A 41 -33.94 -3.99 5.07
C THR A 41 -33.72 -5.21 4.20
N VAL A 42 -33.58 -5.00 2.89
CA VAL A 42 -33.32 -6.06 1.91
C VAL A 42 -32.01 -5.76 1.21
N ARG A 43 -31.13 -6.76 1.15
CA ARG A 43 -29.84 -6.65 0.44
C ARG A 43 -29.54 -7.92 -0.36
N ARG A 44 -28.73 -7.78 -1.41
CA ARG A 44 -28.15 -8.92 -2.13
C ARG A 44 -27.17 -9.66 -1.23
N GLN A 45 -27.25 -10.98 -1.23
CA GLN A 45 -26.23 -11.82 -0.63
C GLN A 45 -25.14 -12.08 -1.68
N PRO A 46 -23.89 -11.64 -1.47
CA PRO A 46 -22.81 -12.00 -2.36
C PRO A 46 -22.56 -13.51 -2.31
N THR A 47 -22.16 -14.06 -3.45
CA THR A 47 -21.70 -15.44 -3.57
C THR A 47 -20.32 -15.60 -2.93
N LEU A 48 -19.96 -16.85 -2.58
CA LEU A 48 -18.64 -17.15 -2.04
C LEU A 48 -17.53 -16.75 -3.02
N GLN A 49 -17.75 -16.93 -4.32
CA GLN A 49 -16.82 -16.56 -5.37
C GLN A 49 -16.60 -15.04 -5.43
N GLU A 50 -17.67 -14.23 -5.32
CA GLU A 50 -17.56 -12.77 -5.25
C GLU A 50 -16.80 -12.33 -4.01
N ILE A 51 -17.08 -12.93 -2.84
CA ILE A 51 -16.34 -12.64 -1.60
C ILE A 51 -14.85 -12.95 -1.78
N ILE A 52 -14.51 -14.14 -2.28
CA ILE A 52 -13.11 -14.54 -2.52
C ILE A 52 -12.43 -13.59 -3.50
N SER A 53 -13.12 -13.18 -4.57
CA SER A 53 -12.58 -12.25 -5.56
C SER A 53 -12.34 -10.86 -4.99
N GLU A 54 -13.19 -10.36 -4.09
CA GLU A 54 -12.97 -9.06 -3.46
C GLU A 54 -11.86 -9.14 -2.42
N VAL A 55 -11.81 -10.23 -1.64
CA VAL A 55 -10.72 -10.46 -0.69
C VAL A 55 -9.39 -10.60 -1.42
N SER A 56 -9.31 -11.30 -2.56
CA SER A 56 -8.06 -11.44 -3.31
C SER A 56 -7.55 -10.14 -3.94
N ARG A 57 -8.44 -9.17 -4.24
CA ARG A 57 -8.04 -7.84 -4.71
C ARG A 57 -7.40 -6.98 -3.63
N VAL A 58 -7.85 -7.16 -2.39
CA VAL A 58 -7.35 -6.38 -1.23
C VAL A 58 -6.23 -7.13 -0.50
N SER A 59 -6.17 -8.46 -0.67
CA SER A 59 -5.06 -9.29 -0.23
C SER A 59 -3.81 -8.83 -0.95
N SER A 60 -2.86 -8.35 -0.14
CA SER A 60 -1.51 -7.96 -0.55
C SER A 60 -0.93 -8.91 -1.61
N PRO A 61 -0.27 -8.40 -2.67
CA PRO A 61 0.45 -9.23 -3.64
C PRO A 61 1.65 -9.95 -3.00
N PHE A 62 2.01 -9.58 -1.77
CA PHE A 62 3.05 -10.27 -1.03
C PHE A 62 2.49 -11.60 -0.52
N PRO A 63 3.13 -12.74 -0.84
CA PRO A 63 2.78 -14.01 -0.22
C PRO A 63 2.81 -13.83 1.30
N ILE A 64 1.94 -14.55 2.02
CA ILE A 64 2.06 -14.65 3.47
C ILE A 64 3.40 -15.33 3.74
N SER A 65 4.43 -14.52 3.93
CA SER A 65 5.76 -14.98 4.28
C SER A 65 5.71 -15.42 5.73
N ASP A 66 6.46 -16.46 6.05
CA ASP A 66 6.84 -16.81 7.42
C ASP A 66 7.73 -15.74 8.08
N LYS A 67 8.29 -14.85 7.25
CA LYS A 67 9.05 -13.66 7.62
C LYS A 67 8.14 -12.61 8.24
N SER A 68 8.65 -11.92 9.27
CA SER A 68 7.94 -10.79 9.87
C SER A 68 7.84 -9.62 8.89
N ASP A 69 6.89 -8.71 9.13
CA ASP A 69 6.75 -7.46 8.37
C ASP A 69 8.09 -6.70 8.30
N ASP A 70 8.87 -6.70 9.39
CA ASP A 70 10.19 -6.07 9.46
C ASP A 70 11.21 -6.70 8.49
N GLU A 71 11.18 -8.03 8.35
CA GLU A 71 12.09 -8.77 7.46
C GLU A 71 11.70 -8.59 5.99
N LEU A 72 10.39 -8.49 5.69
CA LEU A 72 9.91 -8.15 4.34
C LEU A 72 10.25 -6.72 3.92
N ILE A 73 10.14 -5.77 4.85
CA ILE A 73 10.56 -4.38 4.62
C ILE A 73 12.07 -4.32 4.42
N ALA A 74 12.85 -5.06 5.21
CA ALA A 74 14.31 -5.13 5.07
C ALA A 74 14.73 -5.71 3.71
N ASP A 75 14.12 -6.81 3.27
CA ASP A 75 14.40 -7.42 1.96
C ASP A 75 14.05 -6.46 0.80
N GLY A 76 12.88 -5.82 0.85
CA GLY A 76 12.44 -4.87 -0.18
C GLY A 76 13.34 -3.62 -0.26
N ILE A 77 13.77 -3.09 0.89
CA ILE A 77 14.73 -1.99 0.96
C ILE A 77 16.08 -2.43 0.37
N MET A 78 16.58 -3.61 0.73
CA MET A 78 17.87 -4.11 0.23
C MET A 78 17.88 -4.31 -1.30
N GLU A 79 16.77 -4.78 -1.87
CA GLU A 79 16.64 -5.02 -3.32
C GLU A 79 16.58 -3.70 -4.12
N GLU A 80 15.81 -2.72 -3.64
CA GLU A 80 15.74 -1.38 -4.26
C GLU A 80 17.07 -0.62 -4.13
N TRP A 81 17.83 -0.85 -3.05
CA TRP A 81 19.11 -0.21 -2.81
C TRP A 81 20.24 -0.82 -3.65
N ALA A 82 20.22 -2.14 -3.88
CA ALA A 82 21.15 -2.83 -4.77
C ALA A 82 21.00 -2.41 -6.26
N GLU A 83 19.79 -2.00 -6.69
CA GLU A 83 19.60 -1.42 -8.02
C GLU A 83 20.12 0.02 -8.11
N LYS A 84 19.93 0.83 -7.06
CA LYS A 84 20.45 2.21 -7.01
C LYS A 84 21.98 2.29 -6.92
N GLU A 85 22.65 1.27 -6.39
CA GLU A 85 24.12 1.11 -6.44
C GLU A 85 24.69 1.07 -7.87
N LYS A 86 23.88 0.69 -8.88
CA LYS A 86 24.33 0.69 -10.29
C LYS A 86 24.24 2.06 -10.97
N HIS A 87 23.57 3.05 -10.39
CA HIS A 87 23.32 4.34 -11.04
C HIS A 87 23.95 5.55 -10.34
N PHE A 88 24.30 5.42 -9.06
CA PHE A 88 25.02 6.46 -8.34
C PHE A 88 26.38 5.92 -7.90
N GLY A 89 27.43 6.24 -8.66
CA GLY A 89 28.81 6.07 -8.19
C GLY A 89 28.99 6.85 -6.89
N GLY A 90 28.98 6.13 -5.75
CA GLY A 90 28.90 6.68 -4.40
C GLY A 90 29.96 7.75 -4.08
N PRO A 91 29.79 8.48 -2.96
CA PRO A 91 30.09 7.90 -1.65
C PRO A 91 29.12 8.35 -0.55
N TYR A 92 29.34 7.92 0.69
CA TYR A 92 28.58 8.23 1.92
C TYR A 92 27.42 7.27 2.25
N LEU A 93 27.76 6.00 2.46
CA LEU A 93 27.03 5.16 3.41
C LEU A 93 27.62 5.40 4.80
N ILE A 94 26.87 6.09 5.64
CA ILE A 94 27.18 6.31 7.06
C ILE A 94 26.49 5.19 7.84
N GLY A 95 27.24 4.52 8.72
CA GLY A 95 26.72 3.44 9.57
C GLY A 95 25.55 3.90 10.47
N PRO A 96 24.75 2.98 11.03
CA PRO A 96 23.51 3.29 11.76
C PRO A 96 23.68 4.28 12.93
N ASP A 97 24.89 4.40 13.45
CA ASP A 97 25.26 5.23 14.59
C ASP A 97 26.12 6.45 14.20
N GLY A 98 26.40 6.67 12.91
CA GLY A 98 27.25 7.77 12.46
C GLY A 98 28.76 7.51 12.60
N SER A 99 29.16 6.35 13.13
CA SER A 99 30.53 6.11 13.58
C SER A 99 31.42 5.43 12.53
N PHE A 100 30.87 5.03 11.38
CA PHE A 100 31.60 4.28 10.34
C PHE A 100 31.19 4.72 8.94
N ILE A 101 32.15 4.65 8.01
CA ILE A 101 31.93 4.85 6.56
C ILE A 101 32.38 3.61 5.78
N TRP A 102 31.68 3.31 4.69
CA TRP A 102 32.05 2.22 3.77
C TRP A 102 33.03 2.73 2.71
N ARG A 103 34.23 2.14 2.66
CA ARG A 103 35.30 2.54 1.72
C ARG A 103 36.09 1.33 1.27
N ASP A 104 36.34 1.24 -0.04
CA ASP A 104 37.16 0.18 -0.66
C ASP A 104 36.73 -1.27 -0.27
N GLY A 105 35.45 -1.47 0.02
CA GLY A 105 34.88 -2.77 0.41
C GLY A 105 34.99 -3.12 1.89
N GLU A 106 35.39 -2.18 2.76
CA GLU A 106 35.47 -2.36 4.21
C GLU A 106 34.80 -1.22 4.99
N TRP A 107 34.33 -1.53 6.21
CA TRP A 107 33.83 -0.54 7.17
C TRP A 107 35.00 0.07 7.94
N VAL A 108 35.20 1.38 7.80
CA VAL A 108 36.24 2.12 8.53
C VAL A 108 35.62 3.12 9.51
N PRO A 109 36.15 3.27 10.74
CA PRO A 109 35.61 4.20 11.73
C PRO A 109 35.75 5.64 11.25
N TYR A 110 34.66 6.40 11.35
CA TYR A 110 34.59 7.80 11.01
C TYR A 110 35.25 8.62 12.13
N SER A 111 36.47 9.13 11.88
CA SER A 111 37.18 9.92 12.89
C SER A 111 36.86 11.41 12.77
N THR A 112 36.87 12.13 13.90
CA THR A 112 36.58 13.57 13.94
C THR A 112 37.56 14.42 13.12
N ALA A 113 38.79 13.95 12.89
CA ALA A 113 39.75 14.61 12.02
C ALA A 113 39.39 14.51 10.52
N GLU A 114 38.60 13.50 10.14
CA GLU A 114 38.11 13.30 8.77
C GLU A 114 36.83 14.10 8.53
N ALA A 115 35.98 14.27 9.56
CA ALA A 115 34.83 15.16 9.52
C ALA A 115 35.23 16.63 9.23
N GLU A 116 36.30 17.13 9.85
CA GLU A 116 36.80 18.49 9.61
C GLU A 116 37.38 18.67 8.20
N ARG A 117 37.92 17.61 7.58
CA ARG A 117 38.40 17.65 6.19
C ARG A 117 37.26 17.64 5.19
N ASP A 118 36.25 16.81 5.41
CA ASP A 118 35.09 16.72 4.53
C ASP A 118 34.23 17.99 4.62
N GLU A 119 34.13 18.62 5.79
CA GLU A 119 33.50 19.93 5.96
C GLU A 119 34.28 21.03 5.22
N ALA A 120 35.62 21.03 5.32
CA ALA A 120 36.46 21.97 4.58
C ALA A 120 36.44 21.77 3.05
N GLU A 121 36.26 20.53 2.57
CA GLU A 121 36.07 20.21 1.14
C GLU A 121 34.69 20.66 0.65
N ARG A 122 33.63 20.47 1.45
CA ARG A 122 32.27 20.97 1.15
C ARG A 122 32.22 22.49 1.04
N ASP A 123 32.86 23.20 1.95
CA ASP A 123 32.90 24.67 1.92
C ASP A 123 33.68 25.18 0.69
N LYS A 124 34.73 24.46 0.26
CA LYS A 124 35.44 24.78 -0.99
C LYS A 124 34.61 24.50 -2.23
N ALA A 125 33.85 23.40 -2.26
CA ALA A 125 32.98 23.06 -3.39
C ALA A 125 31.82 24.06 -3.53
N ALA A 126 31.20 24.45 -2.41
CA ALA A 126 30.16 25.48 -2.39
C ALA A 126 30.69 26.87 -2.80
N ALA A 127 31.93 27.20 -2.44
CA ALA A 127 32.58 28.43 -2.89
C ALA A 127 32.93 28.41 -4.39
N ALA A 128 33.16 27.24 -4.98
CA ALA A 128 33.42 27.09 -6.42
C ALA A 128 32.13 27.20 -7.24
N GLU A 129 31.01 26.61 -6.78
CA GLU A 129 29.71 26.75 -7.45
C GLU A 129 29.16 28.19 -7.43
N GLY A 130 29.45 28.97 -6.37
CA GLY A 130 29.07 30.38 -6.30
C GLY A 130 29.87 31.33 -7.21
N ALA A 131 30.94 30.86 -7.85
CA ALA A 131 31.80 31.67 -8.72
C ALA A 131 31.44 31.55 -10.22
N GLU A 132 30.63 30.57 -10.61
CA GLU A 132 30.23 30.32 -12.01
C GLU A 132 28.90 31.02 -12.39
N GLU A 133 28.21 31.63 -11.43
CA GLU A 133 26.92 32.32 -11.63
C GLU A 133 26.99 33.87 -11.51
N ARG A 134 28.15 34.48 -11.82
CA ARG A 134 28.31 35.96 -11.90
C ARG A 134 28.94 36.44 -13.19
#